data_AF-Q9RIY1-F1
#
_entry.id   AF-Q9RIY1-F1
#
_cell.length_a   1.000
_cell.length_b   1.000
_cell.length_c   1.000
_cell.angle_alpha   90.00
_cell.angle_beta   90.00
_cell.angle_gamma   90.00
#
_symmetry.space_group_name_H-M   'P 1'
#
loop_
_entity.id
_entity.type
_entity.pdbx_description
1 polymer ?
#
loop_
_entity_poly.entity_id
_entity_poly.type
_entity_poly.pdbx_seq_one_letter_code
_entity_poly.pdbx_strand_id
1 'polypeptide(L)'
;MHWLFGDQLGPHFLTPGEEGPGPETPLLMIEARSVFRRRRFHRAKAHLVLSAMRHRAAEPGDRVTYVRADTYRQGLARTARGRPVGVHHPTSHAALRLVRALPQVTVGPARGFLVPMTGFAAWAEGHGGKRLRQEDFYRWVRRGHGLLMDGEQPAAGRWNLDHDNREPPPREAASLQVGRPYRPREDDIDEEVRHDLDRWERDGDVSFVGRDGPRLFPATRTEGLRALRRFVEHRLATFGPHEDAMLAADPVMSHSLLSSTLNLGPLDPVECVERAERAWREGRAPLNSVEGFVRQIAGWREYVWQLYWYFGEGYRRSNALGHTAPLPDWWNRLDADAVRANCLRTVLAQVRDTGWTHHIPRLMVLGSHALQRGWDPAAVTNWFHRCFVDGYDWVMLPNVVGMSQYADGGRMTTKPYTSAGAYVNRMSDLCGPCGYRPGDRTCEHACPYTTGYWAFLDRHRELLAGNQRVARPVRQSDRLADLPDVCAQGTRGVTHRHEPPPLRRRGEVGPHPVPERAEVSASTTGHPAEAVACGQPRVRRGCACLDCRRWWPRRPNRSTTPSPRPMRRTRSTPSSGGYWTNGCATAVPSTPSSPGNWPTVSRR
;
A
#
# COMPACT_ATOMS: atom_id res chain seq x y z
N MET A 1 11.89 -28.32 -15.36
CA MET A 1 11.11 -28.02 -14.13
C MET A 1 10.73 -26.54 -14.13
N HIS A 2 9.91 -26.05 -13.22
CA HIS A 2 9.54 -24.62 -13.16
C HIS A 2 9.80 -24.06 -11.76
N TRP A 3 10.50 -22.93 -11.66
CA TRP A 3 10.85 -22.28 -10.39
C TRP A 3 9.94 -21.08 -10.14
N LEU A 4 9.20 -21.12 -9.03
CA LEU A 4 8.38 -20.01 -8.54
C LEU A 4 9.20 -19.14 -7.58
N PHE A 5 9.12 -17.82 -7.76
CA PHE A 5 9.59 -16.87 -6.74
C PHE A 5 8.59 -16.77 -5.57
N GLY A 6 9.07 -16.22 -4.43
CA GLY A 6 8.26 -16.07 -3.22
C GLY A 6 7.07 -15.11 -3.34
N ASP A 7 6.95 -14.42 -4.48
CA ASP A 7 5.86 -13.52 -4.87
C ASP A 7 5.09 -14.02 -6.11
N GLN A 8 5.20 -15.31 -6.43
CA GLN A 8 4.51 -15.99 -7.54
C GLN A 8 3.65 -17.16 -7.05
N LEU A 9 2.94 -16.97 -5.93
CA LEU A 9 2.33 -18.05 -5.15
C LEU A 9 0.90 -18.43 -5.58
N GLY A 10 0.30 -17.73 -6.54
CA GLY A 10 -1.05 -18.01 -7.04
C GLY A 10 -1.20 -19.26 -7.90
N PRO A 11 -2.44 -19.73 -8.17
CA PRO A 11 -2.71 -20.76 -9.16
C PRO A 11 -2.53 -20.26 -10.60
N HIS A 12 -2.66 -18.96 -10.87
CA HIS A 12 -2.47 -18.39 -12.22
C HIS A 12 -1.00 -18.47 -12.73
N PHE A 13 -0.04 -18.70 -11.83
CA PHE A 13 1.34 -19.07 -12.18
C PHE A 13 1.51 -20.57 -12.50
N LEU A 14 0.52 -21.40 -12.16
CA LEU A 14 0.49 -22.84 -12.47
C LEU A 14 -0.46 -23.24 -13.60
N THR A 15 -1.22 -22.29 -14.17
CA THR A 15 -2.10 -22.53 -15.32
C THR A 15 -1.30 -23.09 -16.50
N PRO A 16 -1.61 -24.30 -17.00
CA PRO A 16 -0.95 -24.87 -18.17
C PRO A 16 -1.24 -24.07 -19.45
N GLY A 17 -0.27 -24.06 -20.37
CA GLY A 17 -0.34 -23.40 -21.67
C GLY A 17 1.07 -23.13 -22.22
N GLU A 18 1.18 -22.51 -23.39
CA GLU A 18 2.48 -22.16 -24.00
C GLU A 18 3.35 -21.30 -23.08
N GLU A 19 2.71 -20.41 -22.32
CA GLU A 19 3.32 -19.48 -21.37
C GLU A 19 3.30 -19.97 -19.90
N GLY A 20 3.08 -21.27 -19.66
CA GLY A 20 2.84 -21.81 -18.31
C GLY A 20 3.46 -23.19 -18.08
N PRO A 21 3.69 -23.61 -16.82
CA PRO A 21 4.13 -24.96 -16.52
C PRO A 21 3.02 -25.97 -16.85
N GLY A 22 3.32 -26.99 -17.67
CA GLY A 22 2.39 -28.10 -17.93
C GLY A 22 1.97 -28.83 -16.64
N PRO A 23 0.86 -29.60 -16.65
CA PRO A 23 0.26 -30.16 -15.43
C PRO A 23 1.24 -30.92 -14.54
N GLU A 24 2.03 -31.81 -15.15
CA GLU A 24 3.00 -32.66 -14.44
C GLU A 24 4.40 -32.02 -14.31
N THR A 25 4.55 -30.73 -14.63
CA THR A 25 5.86 -30.05 -14.52
C THR A 25 6.26 -29.95 -13.05
N PRO A 26 7.40 -30.54 -12.63
CA PRO A 26 7.88 -30.43 -11.26
C PRO A 26 8.21 -28.99 -10.92
N LEU A 27 7.85 -28.57 -9.72
CA LEU A 27 7.97 -27.21 -9.23
C LEU A 27 9.17 -27.09 -8.28
N LEU A 28 9.82 -25.92 -8.30
CA LEU A 28 10.93 -25.57 -7.43
C LEU A 28 10.58 -24.28 -6.69
N MET A 29 10.82 -24.27 -5.38
CA MET A 29 10.74 -23.07 -4.54
C MET A 29 12.01 -22.99 -3.70
N ILE A 30 12.62 -21.81 -3.61
CA ILE A 30 13.90 -21.60 -2.91
C ILE A 30 13.74 -20.51 -1.86
N GLU A 31 13.81 -20.90 -0.59
CA GLU A 31 13.94 -20.01 0.56
C GLU A 31 15.42 -19.64 0.71
N ALA A 32 15.79 -18.44 0.25
CA ALA A 32 17.19 -17.98 0.22
C ALA A 32 17.48 -16.98 1.37
N ARG A 33 18.19 -17.41 2.42
CA ARG A 33 18.43 -16.59 3.63
C ARG A 33 19.12 -15.24 3.35
N SER A 34 20.00 -15.20 2.34
CA SER A 34 20.63 -13.96 1.85
C SER A 34 19.63 -12.88 1.40
N VAL A 35 18.38 -13.23 1.05
CA VAL A 35 17.31 -12.27 0.76
C VAL A 35 16.97 -11.41 1.97
N PHE A 36 17.02 -11.99 3.18
CA PHE A 36 16.77 -11.30 4.44
C PHE A 36 18.05 -10.67 5.00
N ARG A 37 19.20 -11.36 4.93
CA ARG A 37 20.50 -10.81 5.39
C ARG A 37 20.89 -9.50 4.68
N ARG A 38 20.62 -9.37 3.37
CA ARG A 38 21.02 -8.20 2.56
C ARG A 38 20.28 -6.88 2.89
N ARG A 39 19.16 -6.92 3.62
CA ARG A 39 18.32 -5.74 3.94
C ARG A 39 17.54 -5.97 5.23
N ARG A 40 17.62 -5.02 6.17
CA ARG A 40 16.77 -5.00 7.37
C ARG A 40 15.31 -4.78 6.99
N PHE A 41 14.59 -5.88 6.75
CA PHE A 41 13.17 -5.89 6.44
C PHE A 41 12.31 -5.73 7.69
N HIS A 42 11.05 -5.33 7.50
CA HIS A 42 10.06 -5.39 8.56
C HIS A 42 9.83 -6.83 9.01
N ARG A 43 9.78 -7.08 10.32
CA ARG A 43 9.69 -8.44 10.85
C ARG A 43 8.39 -9.15 10.42
N ALA A 44 7.24 -8.46 10.47
CA ALA A 44 5.95 -9.00 10.00
C ALA A 44 5.94 -9.28 8.48
N LYS A 45 6.80 -8.61 7.70
CA LYS A 45 6.98 -8.92 6.28
C LYS A 45 7.75 -10.22 6.08
N ALA A 46 8.85 -10.41 6.82
CA ALA A 46 9.66 -11.63 6.71
C ALA A 46 8.82 -12.86 7.09
N HIS A 47 8.07 -12.75 8.20
CA HIS A 47 7.06 -13.72 8.63
C HIS A 47 6.05 -14.01 7.52
N LEU A 48 5.30 -13.00 7.03
CA LEU A 48 4.28 -13.21 6.00
C LEU A 48 4.82 -13.87 4.71
N VAL A 49 6.01 -13.46 4.23
CA VAL A 49 6.63 -14.01 3.02
C VAL A 49 7.02 -15.48 3.22
N LEU A 50 7.68 -15.80 4.33
CA LEU A 50 8.10 -17.17 4.63
C LEU A 50 6.89 -18.10 4.84
N SER A 51 5.89 -17.66 5.60
CA SER A 51 4.65 -18.41 5.80
C SER A 51 3.95 -18.69 4.48
N ALA A 52 3.75 -17.67 3.63
CA ALA A 52 3.12 -17.85 2.32
C ALA A 52 3.91 -18.82 1.43
N MET A 53 5.25 -18.72 1.42
CA MET A 53 6.11 -19.66 0.69
C MET A 53 6.02 -21.10 1.21
N ARG A 54 5.97 -21.32 2.52
CA ARG A 54 5.93 -22.67 3.12
C ARG A 54 4.55 -23.32 3.02
N HIS A 55 3.47 -22.56 3.28
CA HIS A 55 2.11 -23.02 3.00
C HIS A 55 1.95 -23.41 1.52
N ARG A 56 2.45 -22.58 0.59
CA ARG A 56 2.39 -22.86 -0.85
C ARG A 56 3.27 -24.05 -1.30
N ALA A 57 4.24 -24.45 -0.48
CA ALA A 57 4.97 -25.69 -0.69
C ALA A 57 4.19 -26.92 -0.24
N ALA A 58 3.42 -26.80 0.85
CA ALA A 58 2.58 -27.88 1.36
C ALA A 58 1.32 -28.14 0.50
N GLU A 59 0.71 -27.09 -0.08
CA GLU A 59 -0.51 -27.21 -0.90
C GLU A 59 -0.45 -28.27 -2.03
N PRO A 60 0.62 -28.39 -2.85
CA PRO A 60 0.61 -29.27 -4.04
C PRO A 60 1.31 -30.63 -3.84
N GLY A 61 1.67 -30.98 -2.59
CA GLY A 61 2.37 -32.22 -2.27
C GLY A 61 3.71 -32.40 -2.99
N ASP A 62 4.03 -33.64 -3.36
CA ASP A 62 5.32 -34.06 -3.95
C ASP A 62 5.72 -33.33 -5.23
N ARG A 63 4.80 -32.59 -5.86
CA ARG A 63 5.09 -31.76 -7.03
C ARG A 63 6.04 -30.58 -6.70
N VAL A 64 6.11 -30.11 -5.46
CA VAL A 64 6.99 -28.98 -5.05
C VAL A 64 8.26 -29.46 -4.36
N THR A 65 9.41 -29.28 -5.01
CA THR A 65 10.71 -29.32 -4.34
C THR A 65 10.96 -27.99 -3.62
N TYR A 66 10.76 -27.95 -2.31
CA TYR A 66 11.12 -26.80 -1.46
C TYR A 66 12.57 -26.87 -0.98
N VAL A 67 13.30 -25.76 -1.04
CA VAL A 67 14.75 -25.73 -0.72
C VAL A 67 15.07 -24.56 0.21
N ARG A 68 15.49 -24.83 1.44
CA ARG A 68 16.17 -23.85 2.28
C ARG A 68 17.66 -23.77 1.90
N ALA A 69 18.13 -22.59 1.54
CA ALA A 69 19.50 -22.33 1.08
C ALA A 69 19.98 -20.94 1.53
N ASP A 70 21.28 -20.67 1.45
CA ASP A 70 21.75 -19.30 1.67
C ASP A 70 21.41 -18.40 0.46
N THR A 71 21.68 -18.87 -0.76
CA THR A 71 21.43 -18.12 -2.01
C THR A 71 20.58 -18.90 -3.01
N TYR A 72 19.90 -18.17 -3.91
CA TYR A 72 19.19 -18.76 -5.05
C TYR A 72 20.09 -19.62 -5.94
N ARG A 73 21.34 -19.20 -6.19
CA ARG A 73 22.29 -20.00 -7.00
C ARG A 73 22.63 -21.33 -6.30
N GLN A 74 22.82 -21.31 -4.98
CA GLN A 74 23.06 -22.54 -4.20
C GLN A 74 21.85 -23.47 -4.19
N GLY A 75 20.63 -22.94 -3.99
CA GLY A 75 19.41 -23.73 -4.02
C GLY A 75 19.18 -24.40 -5.39
N LEU A 76 19.33 -23.62 -6.47
CA LEU A 76 19.19 -24.09 -7.85
C LEU A 76 20.24 -25.14 -8.22
N ALA A 77 21.50 -24.96 -7.80
CA ALA A 77 22.56 -25.94 -8.07
C ALA A 77 22.29 -27.29 -7.40
N ARG A 78 21.77 -27.30 -6.16
CA ARG A 78 21.46 -28.52 -5.40
C ARG A 78 20.36 -29.37 -6.06
N THR A 79 19.32 -28.75 -6.60
CA THR A 79 18.12 -29.44 -7.11
C THR A 79 18.03 -29.55 -8.62
N ALA A 80 18.27 -28.48 -9.37
CA ALA A 80 18.16 -28.52 -10.83
C ALA A 80 19.33 -29.30 -11.46
N ARG A 81 20.53 -29.26 -10.87
CA ARG A 81 21.73 -29.99 -11.32
C ARG A 81 21.99 -29.87 -12.83
N GLY A 82 21.80 -28.67 -13.39
CA GLY A 82 21.96 -28.36 -14.81
C GLY A 82 20.73 -28.61 -15.71
N ARG A 83 19.65 -29.24 -15.21
CA ARG A 83 18.40 -29.44 -15.95
C ARG A 83 17.74 -28.09 -16.30
N PRO A 84 17.01 -27.99 -17.44
CA PRO A 84 16.25 -26.79 -17.80
C PRO A 84 15.19 -26.40 -16.76
N VAL A 85 15.14 -25.10 -16.46
CA VAL A 85 14.22 -24.48 -15.49
C VAL A 85 13.48 -23.32 -16.14
N GLY A 86 12.16 -23.41 -16.24
CA GLY A 86 11.32 -22.24 -16.56
C GLY A 86 11.12 -21.36 -15.33
N VAL A 87 11.01 -20.05 -15.52
CA VAL A 87 10.51 -19.09 -14.51
C VAL A 87 9.52 -18.14 -15.17
N HIS A 88 8.51 -17.67 -14.44
CA HIS A 88 7.76 -16.47 -14.87
C HIS A 88 8.61 -15.22 -14.67
N HIS A 89 8.36 -14.16 -15.45
CA HIS A 89 9.15 -12.93 -15.42
C HIS A 89 9.26 -12.38 -13.99
N PRO A 90 10.48 -12.28 -13.41
CA PRO A 90 10.63 -11.84 -12.03
C PRO A 90 10.17 -10.39 -11.81
N THR A 91 9.72 -10.10 -10.60
CA THR A 91 9.08 -8.84 -10.19
C THR A 91 10.07 -7.68 -9.93
N SER A 92 11.36 -7.86 -10.21
CA SER A 92 12.37 -6.82 -10.02
C SER A 92 13.56 -6.99 -10.96
N HIS A 93 14.18 -5.87 -11.35
CA HIS A 93 15.36 -5.89 -12.23
C HIS A 93 16.50 -6.77 -11.69
N ALA A 94 16.75 -6.75 -10.37
CA ALA A 94 17.80 -7.56 -9.76
C ALA A 94 17.54 -9.07 -9.87
N ALA A 95 16.27 -9.51 -9.75
CA ALA A 95 15.90 -10.90 -9.96
C ALA A 95 15.91 -11.28 -11.44
N LEU A 96 15.48 -10.38 -12.33
CA LEU A 96 15.54 -10.58 -13.79
C LEU A 96 16.99 -10.74 -14.29
N ARG A 97 17.94 -9.91 -13.81
CA ARG A 97 19.37 -10.05 -14.11
C ARG A 97 19.95 -11.36 -13.56
N LEU A 98 19.51 -11.81 -12.38
CA LEU A 98 19.95 -13.08 -11.81
C LEU A 98 19.55 -14.27 -12.71
N VAL A 99 18.28 -14.34 -13.15
CA VAL A 99 17.81 -15.46 -13.98
C VAL A 99 18.37 -15.41 -15.41
N ARG A 100 18.52 -14.22 -16.01
CA ARG A 100 19.18 -14.07 -17.32
C ARG A 100 20.68 -14.41 -17.28
N ALA A 101 21.30 -14.40 -16.10
CA ALA A 101 22.69 -14.82 -15.87
C ALA A 101 22.81 -16.27 -15.37
N LEU A 102 21.89 -17.14 -15.80
CA LEU A 102 21.85 -18.58 -15.55
C LEU A 102 21.44 -19.31 -16.85
N PRO A 103 22.36 -19.96 -17.58
CA PRO A 103 22.11 -20.46 -18.94
C PRO A 103 21.06 -21.59 -19.01
N GLN A 104 20.78 -22.25 -17.89
CA GLN A 104 19.73 -23.28 -17.78
C GLN A 104 18.33 -22.71 -17.48
N VAL A 105 18.16 -21.38 -17.40
CA VAL A 105 16.90 -20.73 -16.97
C VAL A 105 16.23 -19.98 -18.12
N THR A 106 15.04 -20.46 -18.52
CA THR A 106 14.19 -19.79 -19.52
C THR A 106 13.19 -18.87 -18.82
N VAL A 107 13.17 -17.60 -19.21
CA VAL A 107 12.25 -16.59 -18.64
C VAL A 107 11.01 -16.46 -19.50
N GLY A 108 9.87 -16.92 -19.00
CA GLY A 108 8.55 -16.68 -19.58
C GLY A 108 8.01 -15.27 -19.29
N PRO A 109 6.79 -14.96 -19.72
CA PRO A 109 6.18 -13.64 -19.56
C PRO A 109 5.82 -13.31 -18.09
N ALA A 110 5.35 -12.09 -17.88
CA ALA A 110 4.80 -11.65 -16.60
C ALA A 110 3.39 -12.20 -16.38
N ARG A 111 3.04 -12.51 -15.13
CA ARG A 111 1.73 -12.99 -14.68
C ARG A 111 1.33 -12.32 -13.37
N GLY A 112 0.04 -12.35 -13.04
CA GLY A 112 -0.53 -11.62 -11.90
C GLY A 112 -0.82 -10.14 -12.19
N PHE A 113 -1.02 -9.80 -13.46
CA PHE A 113 -1.32 -8.46 -13.99
C PHE A 113 -2.36 -8.60 -15.11
N LEU A 114 -3.20 -7.58 -15.31
CA LEU A 114 -4.21 -7.55 -16.38
C LEU A 114 -3.56 -7.29 -17.75
N VAL A 115 -2.54 -6.42 -17.79
CA VAL A 115 -1.98 -5.89 -19.03
C VAL A 115 -0.62 -6.52 -19.36
N PRO A 116 -0.45 -7.15 -20.53
CA PRO A 116 0.87 -7.56 -21.02
C PRO A 116 1.80 -6.36 -21.21
N MET A 117 3.08 -6.49 -20.84
CA MET A 117 4.07 -5.40 -20.92
C MET A 117 4.26 -4.86 -22.34
N THR A 118 4.11 -5.72 -23.35
CA THR A 118 4.09 -5.35 -24.78
C THR A 118 2.89 -4.48 -25.15
N GLY A 119 1.70 -4.80 -24.62
CA GLY A 119 0.49 -4.01 -24.80
C GLY A 119 0.60 -2.61 -24.19
N PHE A 120 1.23 -2.48 -23.02
CA PHE A 120 1.52 -1.16 -22.46
C PHE A 120 2.54 -0.37 -23.28
N ALA A 121 3.61 -1.01 -23.79
CA ALA A 121 4.60 -0.34 -24.61
C ALA A 121 3.96 0.28 -25.86
N ALA A 122 3.15 -0.50 -26.59
CA ALA A 122 2.40 -0.03 -27.74
C ALA A 122 1.40 1.10 -27.39
N TRP A 123 0.69 0.99 -26.25
CA TRP A 123 -0.16 2.08 -25.75
C TRP A 123 0.65 3.36 -25.46
N ALA A 124 1.78 3.25 -24.78
CA ALA A 124 2.62 4.38 -24.39
C ALA A 124 3.26 5.08 -25.60
N GLU A 125 3.70 4.30 -26.59
CA GLU A 125 4.24 4.78 -27.87
C GLU A 125 3.17 5.51 -28.70
N GLY A 126 1.94 4.97 -28.77
CA GLY A 126 0.78 5.63 -29.37
C GLY A 126 0.40 6.97 -28.71
N HIS A 127 0.81 7.19 -27.45
CA HIS A 127 0.67 8.46 -26.72
C HIS A 127 1.99 9.29 -26.70
N GLY A 128 2.94 8.97 -27.58
CA GLY A 128 4.19 9.71 -27.77
C GLY A 128 5.19 9.59 -26.62
N GLY A 129 5.04 8.61 -25.71
CA GLY A 129 5.96 8.26 -24.62
C GLY A 129 6.16 9.29 -23.49
N LYS A 130 5.80 10.56 -23.72
CA LYS A 130 6.18 11.72 -22.88
C LYS A 130 5.06 12.29 -22.01
N ARG A 131 3.81 11.87 -22.21
CA ARG A 131 2.62 12.35 -21.47
C ARG A 131 1.72 11.20 -20.99
N LEU A 132 2.34 10.15 -20.46
CA LEU A 132 1.62 9.02 -19.88
C LEU A 132 0.79 9.51 -18.68
N ARG A 133 -0.50 9.16 -18.69
CA ARG A 133 -1.47 9.52 -17.64
C ARG A 133 -2.19 8.27 -17.18
N GLN A 134 -2.28 8.07 -15.87
CA GLN A 134 -2.99 6.94 -15.29
C GLN A 134 -4.47 6.91 -15.68
N GLU A 135 -5.12 8.07 -15.82
CA GLU A 135 -6.53 8.15 -16.22
C GLU A 135 -6.74 7.65 -17.66
N ASP A 136 -5.90 8.09 -18.61
CA ASP A 136 -6.02 7.68 -20.01
C ASP A 136 -5.67 6.19 -20.20
N PHE A 137 -4.70 5.69 -19.42
CA PHE A 137 -4.41 4.26 -19.30
C PHE A 137 -5.60 3.47 -18.73
N TYR A 138 -6.18 3.91 -17.62
CA TYR A 138 -7.30 3.23 -16.97
C TYR A 138 -8.57 3.22 -17.84
N ARG A 139 -8.82 4.29 -18.60
CA ARG A 139 -9.87 4.33 -19.64
C ARG A 139 -9.62 3.33 -20.79
N TRP A 140 -8.36 3.02 -21.10
CA TRP A 140 -7.99 2.01 -22.09
C TRP A 140 -8.17 0.59 -21.51
N VAL A 141 -7.69 0.33 -20.28
CA VAL A 141 -7.90 -0.96 -19.57
C VAL A 141 -9.38 -1.26 -19.38
N ARG A 142 -10.21 -0.29 -18.97
CA ARG A 142 -11.66 -0.49 -18.80
C ARG A 142 -12.35 -0.95 -20.09
N ARG A 143 -12.00 -0.38 -21.25
CA ARG A 143 -12.51 -0.85 -22.53
C ARG A 143 -12.01 -2.24 -22.87
N GLY A 144 -10.69 -2.47 -22.82
CA GLY A 144 -10.07 -3.73 -23.21
C GLY A 144 -10.52 -4.95 -22.39
N HIS A 145 -10.93 -4.73 -21.13
CA HIS A 145 -11.41 -5.78 -20.22
C HIS A 145 -12.92 -5.67 -19.90
N GLY A 146 -13.67 -4.76 -20.52
CA GLY A 146 -15.11 -4.54 -20.26
C GLY A 146 -15.47 -4.05 -18.85
N LEU A 147 -14.49 -3.60 -18.05
CA LEU A 147 -14.66 -3.31 -16.62
C LEU A 147 -15.51 -2.06 -16.38
N LEU A 148 -16.63 -2.24 -15.69
CA LEU A 148 -17.66 -1.23 -15.43
C LEU A 148 -18.15 -0.57 -16.73
N MET A 149 -18.31 -1.34 -17.80
CA MET A 149 -18.73 -0.82 -19.11
C MET A 149 -20.21 -1.15 -19.41
N ASP A 150 -20.89 -0.22 -20.06
CA ASP A 150 -22.25 -0.36 -20.60
C ASP A 150 -22.16 -0.20 -22.13
N GLY A 151 -21.74 -1.28 -22.80
CA GLY A 151 -21.25 -1.22 -24.19
C GLY A 151 -19.94 -0.43 -24.28
N GLU A 152 -19.83 0.46 -25.27
CA GLU A 152 -18.65 1.33 -25.44
C GLU A 152 -18.55 2.48 -24.41
N GLN A 153 -19.61 2.70 -23.61
CA GLN A 153 -19.69 3.79 -22.65
C GLN A 153 -19.36 3.34 -21.22
N PRO A 154 -18.76 4.20 -20.38
CA PRO A 154 -18.54 3.88 -18.98
C PRO A 154 -19.88 3.82 -18.23
N ALA A 155 -19.98 2.91 -17.26
CA ALA A 155 -21.12 2.82 -16.34
C ALA A 155 -21.55 4.19 -15.79
N ALA A 156 -22.86 4.46 -15.86
CA ALA A 156 -23.48 5.73 -15.46
C ALA A 156 -22.83 7.00 -16.10
N GLY A 157 -22.21 6.86 -17.28
CA GLY A 157 -21.65 7.96 -18.06
C GLY A 157 -20.38 8.62 -17.49
N ARG A 158 -19.80 8.10 -16.39
CA ARG A 158 -18.62 8.68 -15.74
C ARG A 158 -17.42 7.71 -15.70
N TRP A 159 -16.28 8.14 -16.25
CA TRP A 159 -15.04 7.37 -16.27
C TRP A 159 -14.36 7.23 -14.90
N ASN A 160 -14.61 8.19 -14.00
CA ASN A 160 -13.86 8.37 -12.76
C ASN A 160 -14.78 9.08 -11.74
N LEU A 161 -14.82 8.57 -10.50
CA LEU A 161 -15.67 9.04 -9.41
C LEU A 161 -14.87 9.53 -8.18
N ASP A 162 -13.56 9.77 -8.34
CA ASP A 162 -12.61 10.22 -7.30
C ASP A 162 -12.99 11.52 -6.56
N HIS A 163 -13.86 12.34 -7.16
CA HIS A 163 -14.44 13.50 -6.49
C HIS A 163 -15.37 13.10 -5.34
N ASP A 164 -16.10 12.01 -5.51
CA ASP A 164 -17.15 11.51 -4.62
C ASP A 164 -16.56 10.55 -3.55
N ASN A 165 -15.23 10.54 -3.39
CA ASN A 165 -14.44 9.63 -2.54
C ASN A 165 -13.56 10.37 -1.50
N ARG A 166 -13.96 11.58 -1.06
CA ARG A 166 -13.10 12.48 -0.24
C ARG A 166 -13.82 13.12 0.94
N GLU A 167 -14.77 12.41 1.53
CA GLU A 167 -15.40 12.83 2.77
C GLU A 167 -14.40 12.75 3.94
N PRO A 168 -14.44 13.70 4.89
CA PRO A 168 -13.65 13.62 6.11
C PRO A 168 -14.11 12.42 6.97
N PRO A 169 -13.30 11.96 7.94
CA PRO A 169 -13.75 10.97 8.90
C PRO A 169 -14.93 11.52 9.74
N PRO A 170 -15.83 10.63 10.25
CA PRO A 170 -16.87 11.01 11.19
C PRO A 170 -16.30 11.69 12.44
N ARG A 171 -16.84 12.85 12.83
CA ARG A 171 -16.27 13.68 13.91
C ARG A 171 -16.46 13.10 15.32
N GLU A 172 -17.49 12.29 15.50
CA GLU A 172 -17.94 11.81 16.82
C GLU A 172 -17.75 10.29 17.01
N ALA A 173 -17.09 9.62 16.05
CA ALA A 173 -16.84 8.18 16.10
C ALA A 173 -15.36 7.85 15.88
N ALA A 174 -14.78 7.09 16.82
CA ALA A 174 -13.39 6.64 16.75
C ALA A 174 -13.12 5.53 15.70
N SER A 175 -14.15 5.11 14.97
CA SER A 175 -14.07 4.17 13.84
C SER A 175 -15.24 4.37 12.88
N LEU A 176 -15.13 3.83 11.66
CA LEU A 176 -16.21 3.88 10.67
C LEU A 176 -17.38 2.92 10.95
N GLN A 177 -17.38 2.22 12.09
CA GLN A 177 -18.38 1.19 12.50
C GLN A 177 -18.60 0.04 11.49
N VAL A 178 -17.77 -0.07 10.45
CA VAL A 178 -17.81 -1.15 9.46
C VAL A 178 -17.32 -2.48 10.05
N GLY A 179 -17.87 -3.58 9.54
CA GLY A 179 -17.52 -4.93 9.99
C GLY A 179 -16.00 -5.18 9.95
N ARG A 180 -15.43 -5.70 11.04
CA ARG A 180 -13.97 -5.94 11.17
C ARG A 180 -13.40 -6.68 9.95
N PRO A 181 -12.18 -6.33 9.48
CA PRO A 181 -11.55 -7.00 8.34
C PRO A 181 -11.32 -8.49 8.64
N TYR A 182 -11.00 -9.27 7.61
CA TYR A 182 -10.60 -10.65 7.82
C TYR A 182 -9.31 -10.69 8.65
N ARG A 183 -9.22 -11.68 9.55
CA ARG A 183 -7.97 -12.05 10.19
C ARG A 183 -7.67 -13.51 9.80
N PRO A 184 -6.45 -13.79 9.30
CA PRO A 184 -5.86 -15.11 9.30
C PRO A 184 -6.10 -15.91 10.58
N ARG A 185 -5.95 -17.23 10.46
CA ARG A 185 -5.63 -18.09 11.59
C ARG A 185 -4.30 -18.72 11.28
N GLU A 186 -3.41 -18.67 12.25
CA GLU A 186 -2.07 -19.21 12.11
C GLU A 186 -2.04 -20.68 12.53
N ASP A 187 -1.07 -21.42 11.99
CA ASP A 187 -0.84 -22.83 12.26
C ASP A 187 0.65 -23.13 12.53
N ASP A 188 1.01 -24.41 12.56
CA ASP A 188 2.37 -24.87 12.87
C ASP A 188 3.43 -24.34 11.89
N ILE A 189 3.06 -23.99 10.66
CA ILE A 189 3.97 -23.37 9.68
C ILE A 189 4.31 -21.94 10.09
N ASP A 190 3.33 -21.18 10.59
CA ASP A 190 3.56 -19.82 11.09
C ASP A 190 4.43 -19.81 12.36
N GLU A 191 4.25 -20.79 13.25
CA GLU A 191 5.11 -20.93 14.44
C GLU A 191 6.54 -21.38 14.09
N GLU A 192 6.71 -22.31 13.14
CA GLU A 192 8.04 -22.68 12.61
C GLU A 192 8.76 -21.46 12.00
N VAL A 193 8.04 -20.64 11.24
CA VAL A 193 8.56 -19.39 10.68
C VAL A 193 8.97 -18.41 11.78
N ARG A 194 8.16 -18.26 12.82
CA ARG A 194 8.42 -17.35 13.94
C ARG A 194 9.66 -17.76 14.73
N HIS A 195 9.79 -19.05 15.03
CA HIS A 195 10.97 -19.65 15.64
C HIS A 195 12.23 -19.47 14.77
N ASP A 196 12.10 -19.66 13.44
CA ASP A 196 13.21 -19.45 12.51
C ASP A 196 13.71 -18.00 12.49
N LEU A 197 12.80 -17.03 12.53
CA LEU A 197 13.12 -15.60 12.60
C LEU A 197 13.78 -15.22 13.93
N ASP A 198 13.26 -15.72 15.06
CA ASP A 198 13.86 -15.53 16.38
C ASP A 198 15.28 -16.08 16.47
N ARG A 199 15.51 -17.26 15.88
CA ARG A 199 16.84 -17.84 15.82
C ARG A 199 17.77 -17.03 14.91
N TRP A 200 17.35 -16.64 13.70
CA TRP A 200 18.19 -15.81 12.82
C TRP A 200 18.55 -14.44 13.42
N GLU A 201 17.66 -13.85 14.23
CA GLU A 201 17.91 -12.58 14.92
C GLU A 201 18.78 -12.76 16.19
N ARG A 202 18.62 -13.86 16.93
CA ARG A 202 19.48 -14.24 18.07
C ARG A 202 20.91 -14.57 17.64
N ASP A 203 21.06 -15.31 16.54
CA ASP A 203 22.35 -15.76 16.01
C ASP A 203 23.11 -14.62 15.30
N GLY A 204 22.51 -13.42 15.17
CA GLY A 204 23.08 -12.27 14.44
C GLY A 204 23.08 -12.43 12.91
N ASP A 205 22.50 -13.51 12.38
CA ASP A 205 22.53 -13.89 10.97
C ASP A 205 21.60 -13.04 10.09
N VAL A 206 20.56 -12.45 10.70
CA VAL A 206 19.64 -11.46 10.12
C VAL A 206 19.29 -10.42 11.20
N SER A 207 18.89 -9.20 10.83
CA SER A 207 18.27 -8.25 11.76
C SER A 207 17.09 -7.52 11.12
N PHE A 208 16.00 -7.32 11.86
CA PHE A 208 14.76 -6.74 11.34
C PHE A 208 14.57 -5.28 11.75
N VAL A 209 13.45 -4.69 11.31
CA VAL A 209 12.90 -3.44 11.86
C VAL A 209 11.42 -3.64 12.24
N GLY A 210 10.92 -2.83 13.15
CA GLY A 210 9.57 -3.00 13.68
C GLY A 210 9.43 -4.31 14.46
N ARG A 211 8.21 -4.85 14.47
CA ARG A 211 7.84 -6.06 15.21
C ARG A 211 6.94 -6.95 14.35
N ASP A 212 6.58 -8.10 14.86
CA ASP A 212 5.46 -8.89 14.37
C ASP A 212 4.55 -9.36 15.51
N GLY A 213 3.58 -10.18 15.14
CA GLY A 213 2.54 -10.75 15.97
C GLY A 213 1.65 -11.59 15.04
N PRO A 214 0.45 -11.99 15.47
CA PRO A 214 -0.43 -12.80 14.62
C PRO A 214 -0.70 -12.14 13.26
N ARG A 215 -0.47 -12.88 12.16
CA ARG A 215 -0.57 -12.40 10.77
C ARG A 215 -1.87 -11.62 10.56
N LEU A 216 -1.72 -10.36 10.15
CA LEU A 216 -2.87 -9.52 9.79
C LEU A 216 -3.34 -9.75 8.34
N PHE A 217 -2.55 -10.51 7.55
CA PHE A 217 -2.65 -10.64 6.10
C PHE A 217 -2.67 -12.11 5.65
N PRO A 218 -3.50 -12.47 4.64
CA PRO A 218 -3.49 -13.80 4.04
C PRO A 218 -2.14 -14.24 3.49
N ALA A 219 -1.71 -15.44 3.89
CA ALA A 219 -0.58 -16.18 3.34
C ALA A 219 -1.03 -17.18 2.27
N THR A 220 -2.21 -17.80 2.43
CA THR A 220 -2.75 -18.81 1.49
C THR A 220 -3.81 -18.23 0.55
N ARG A 221 -4.11 -18.95 -0.54
CA ARG A 221 -5.22 -18.57 -1.44
C ARG A 221 -6.58 -18.68 -0.74
N THR A 222 -6.77 -19.69 0.10
CA THR A 222 -8.00 -19.89 0.87
C THR A 222 -8.25 -18.73 1.83
N GLU A 223 -7.21 -18.22 2.49
CA GLU A 223 -7.29 -16.99 3.29
C GLU A 223 -7.55 -15.75 2.42
N GLY A 224 -6.88 -15.64 1.26
CA GLY A 224 -7.05 -14.52 0.33
C GLY A 224 -8.49 -14.38 -0.16
N LEU A 225 -9.10 -15.48 -0.59
CA LEU A 225 -10.51 -15.52 -1.01
C LEU A 225 -11.48 -15.18 0.13
N ARG A 226 -11.18 -15.59 1.36
CA ARG A 226 -11.95 -15.21 2.57
C ARG A 226 -11.82 -13.71 2.86
N ALA A 227 -10.63 -13.13 2.71
CA ALA A 227 -10.38 -11.70 2.89
C ALA A 227 -11.09 -10.85 1.83
N LEU A 228 -10.94 -11.19 0.54
CA LEU A 228 -11.62 -10.53 -0.57
C LEU A 228 -13.14 -10.59 -0.39
N ARG A 229 -13.68 -11.74 -0.01
CA ARG A 229 -15.11 -11.89 0.30
C ARG A 229 -15.55 -10.96 1.44
N ARG A 230 -14.85 -11.00 2.59
CA ARG A 230 -15.13 -10.18 3.78
C ARG A 230 -15.07 -8.66 3.47
N PHE A 231 -14.16 -8.24 2.60
CA PHE A 231 -14.09 -6.85 2.12
C PHE A 231 -15.33 -6.49 1.29
N VAL A 232 -15.67 -7.29 0.28
CA VAL A 232 -16.83 -7.06 -0.61
C VAL A 232 -18.16 -7.08 0.15
N GLU A 233 -18.28 -7.85 1.23
CA GLU A 233 -19.52 -8.01 2.01
C GLU A 233 -19.77 -6.93 3.06
N HIS A 234 -18.73 -6.25 3.58
CA HIS A 234 -18.88 -5.35 4.74
C HIS A 234 -18.14 -4.01 4.65
N ARG A 235 -17.34 -3.78 3.60
CA ARG A 235 -16.37 -2.66 3.55
C ARG A 235 -16.34 -1.95 2.20
N LEU A 236 -16.52 -2.70 1.11
CA LEU A 236 -16.62 -2.13 -0.24
C LEU A 236 -17.71 -1.07 -0.36
N ALA A 237 -18.82 -1.17 0.38
CA ALA A 237 -19.90 -0.18 0.32
C ALA A 237 -19.43 1.25 0.67
N THR A 238 -18.57 1.38 1.68
CA THR A 238 -18.05 2.67 2.19
C THR A 238 -16.56 2.87 1.88
N PHE A 239 -16.00 2.09 0.95
CA PHE A 239 -14.60 2.22 0.54
C PHE A 239 -14.31 3.59 -0.08
N GLY A 240 -15.21 4.08 -0.95
CA GLY A 240 -15.04 5.33 -1.69
C GLY A 240 -15.11 6.56 -0.79
N PRO A 241 -16.25 6.85 -0.12
CA PRO A 241 -16.44 8.10 0.63
C PRO A 241 -15.29 8.45 1.57
N HIS A 242 -14.70 7.46 2.25
CA HIS A 242 -13.63 7.64 3.23
C HIS A 242 -12.25 7.15 2.75
N GLU A 243 -12.01 7.08 1.43
CA GLU A 243 -10.75 6.59 0.84
C GLU A 243 -9.52 7.43 1.26
N ASP A 244 -9.73 8.73 1.46
CA ASP A 244 -8.75 9.74 1.90
C ASP A 244 -8.81 10.07 3.41
N ALA A 245 -9.66 9.39 4.19
CA ALA A 245 -9.89 9.70 5.61
C ALA A 245 -9.03 8.82 6.56
N MET A 246 -8.65 9.37 7.72
CA MET A 246 -7.80 8.70 8.73
C MET A 246 -8.42 8.80 10.13
N LEU A 247 -8.34 7.74 10.93
CA LEU A 247 -8.68 7.75 12.36
C LEU A 247 -7.57 7.07 13.18
N ALA A 248 -7.27 7.61 14.37
CA ALA A 248 -6.21 7.09 15.23
C ALA A 248 -6.51 5.67 15.74
N ALA A 249 -7.79 5.38 16.03
CA ALA A 249 -8.26 4.11 16.58
C ALA A 249 -8.81 3.13 15.53
N ASP A 250 -9.01 3.57 14.28
CA ASP A 250 -9.35 2.71 13.13
C ASP A 250 -8.27 2.82 12.04
N PRO A 251 -7.10 2.15 12.23
CA PRO A 251 -5.98 2.23 11.30
C PRO A 251 -6.25 1.55 9.94
N VAL A 252 -7.46 1.04 9.72
CA VAL A 252 -7.87 0.26 8.55
C VAL A 252 -9.01 0.93 7.79
N MET A 253 -9.85 1.73 8.45
CA MET A 253 -11.01 2.43 7.86
C MET A 253 -11.87 1.42 7.07
N SER A 254 -12.19 1.70 5.80
CA SER A 254 -12.91 0.78 4.90
C SER A 254 -12.00 0.02 3.92
N HIS A 255 -10.68 0.08 4.07
CA HIS A 255 -9.75 -0.55 3.14
C HIS A 255 -9.76 -2.10 3.21
N SER A 256 -9.24 -2.72 2.15
CA SER A 256 -9.39 -4.16 1.86
C SER A 256 -8.33 -5.07 2.48
N LEU A 257 -7.15 -4.54 2.81
CA LEU A 257 -5.95 -5.26 3.27
C LEU A 257 -5.40 -6.33 2.29
N LEU A 258 -5.83 -6.31 1.02
CA LEU A 258 -5.43 -7.31 0.02
C LEU A 258 -4.07 -7.04 -0.66
N SER A 259 -3.42 -5.91 -0.37
CA SER A 259 -2.23 -5.44 -1.11
C SER A 259 -1.05 -6.42 -1.04
N SER A 260 -0.76 -7.01 0.11
CA SER A 260 0.29 -8.01 0.26
C SER A 260 -0.07 -9.33 -0.45
N THR A 261 -1.33 -9.77 -0.36
CA THR A 261 -1.82 -11.00 -1.02
C THR A 261 -1.89 -10.86 -2.55
N LEU A 262 -2.19 -9.68 -3.08
CA LEU A 262 -2.12 -9.34 -4.51
C LEU A 262 -0.68 -9.20 -5.02
N ASN A 263 0.28 -8.90 -4.14
CA ASN A 263 1.69 -8.76 -4.49
C ASN A 263 2.51 -10.04 -4.23
N LEU A 264 1.99 -10.98 -3.44
CA LEU A 264 2.52 -12.35 -3.27
C LEU A 264 1.95 -13.34 -4.30
N GLY A 265 0.79 -13.03 -4.89
CA GLY A 265 0.11 -13.88 -5.88
C GLY A 265 -1.06 -14.77 -5.44
N PRO A 266 -1.34 -15.09 -4.14
CA PRO A 266 -2.49 -15.96 -3.81
C PRO A 266 -3.87 -15.41 -4.24
N LEU A 267 -3.97 -14.11 -4.50
CA LEU A 267 -5.10 -13.47 -5.20
C LEU A 267 -4.68 -12.97 -6.58
N ASP A 268 -5.58 -13.14 -7.54
CA ASP A 268 -5.52 -12.54 -8.86
C ASP A 268 -6.09 -11.10 -8.84
N PRO A 269 -5.52 -10.13 -9.57
CA PRO A 269 -6.17 -8.82 -9.69
C PRO A 269 -7.51 -8.87 -10.44
N VAL A 270 -7.72 -9.80 -11.38
CA VAL A 270 -8.97 -9.93 -12.17
C VAL A 270 -10.14 -10.32 -11.27
N GLU A 271 -10.01 -11.40 -10.49
CA GLU A 271 -11.10 -11.86 -9.61
C GLU A 271 -11.47 -10.81 -8.54
N CYS A 272 -10.53 -9.93 -8.18
CA CYS A 272 -10.78 -8.81 -7.27
C CYS A 272 -11.68 -7.75 -7.91
N VAL A 273 -11.38 -7.32 -9.15
CA VAL A 273 -12.19 -6.31 -9.85
C VAL A 273 -13.55 -6.86 -10.30
N GLU A 274 -13.60 -8.09 -10.81
CA GLU A 274 -14.87 -8.75 -11.17
C GLU A 274 -15.81 -8.92 -9.98
N ARG A 275 -15.28 -9.32 -8.81
CA ARG A 275 -16.09 -9.49 -7.59
C ARG A 275 -16.61 -8.15 -7.07
N ALA A 276 -15.88 -7.05 -7.29
CA ALA A 276 -16.32 -5.71 -6.95
C ALA A 276 -17.38 -5.18 -7.92
N GLU A 277 -17.17 -5.31 -9.24
CA GLU A 277 -18.19 -4.96 -10.24
C GLU A 277 -19.50 -5.73 -10.00
N ARG A 278 -19.42 -7.06 -9.82
CA ARG A 278 -20.60 -7.87 -9.50
C ARG A 278 -21.33 -7.38 -8.25
N ALA A 279 -20.63 -6.86 -7.24
CA ALA A 279 -21.26 -6.29 -6.06
C ALA A 279 -22.03 -4.98 -6.34
N TRP A 280 -21.58 -4.16 -7.29
CA TRP A 280 -22.38 -3.01 -7.76
C TRP A 280 -23.55 -3.46 -8.67
N ARG A 281 -23.32 -4.37 -9.62
CA ARG A 281 -24.37 -4.90 -10.52
C ARG A 281 -25.50 -5.61 -9.76
N GLU A 282 -25.21 -6.22 -8.61
CA GLU A 282 -26.17 -6.81 -7.68
C GLU A 282 -26.78 -5.80 -6.66
N GLY A 283 -26.47 -4.49 -6.79
CA GLY A 283 -27.00 -3.43 -5.91
C GLY A 283 -26.43 -3.41 -4.48
N ARG A 284 -25.37 -4.18 -4.19
CA ARG A 284 -24.78 -4.35 -2.85
C ARG A 284 -23.68 -3.34 -2.49
N ALA A 285 -23.24 -2.52 -3.44
CA ALA A 285 -22.27 -1.44 -3.23
C ALA A 285 -22.52 -0.27 -4.22
N PRO A 286 -22.27 0.99 -3.83
CA PRO A 286 -22.44 2.14 -4.70
C PRO A 286 -21.29 2.25 -5.71
N LEU A 287 -21.57 2.82 -6.88
CA LEU A 287 -20.62 2.85 -8.00
C LEU A 287 -19.33 3.63 -7.70
N ASN A 288 -19.35 4.68 -6.88
CA ASN A 288 -18.13 5.45 -6.53
C ASN A 288 -17.11 4.62 -5.73
N SER A 289 -17.59 3.81 -4.79
CA SER A 289 -16.74 2.89 -4.02
C SER A 289 -16.21 1.73 -4.86
N VAL A 290 -17.02 1.22 -5.79
CA VAL A 290 -16.60 0.13 -6.70
C VAL A 290 -15.64 0.64 -7.78
N GLU A 291 -15.95 1.77 -8.41
CA GLU A 291 -15.06 2.45 -9.37
C GLU A 291 -13.73 2.80 -8.72
N GLY A 292 -13.74 3.39 -7.51
CA GLY A 292 -12.52 3.65 -6.74
C GLY A 292 -11.68 2.39 -6.53
N PHE A 293 -12.27 1.31 -5.99
CA PHE A 293 -11.55 0.06 -5.75
C PHE A 293 -10.99 -0.57 -7.04
N VAL A 294 -11.77 -0.58 -8.12
CA VAL A 294 -11.34 -1.07 -9.44
C VAL A 294 -10.22 -0.19 -10.02
N ARG A 295 -10.30 1.13 -9.85
CA ARG A 295 -9.26 2.10 -10.26
C ARG A 295 -7.97 1.98 -9.46
N GLN A 296 -8.01 1.55 -8.20
CA GLN A 296 -6.77 1.24 -7.46
C GLN A 296 -6.07 -0.03 -7.98
N ILE A 297 -6.83 -1.04 -8.44
CA ILE A 297 -6.26 -2.28 -8.98
C ILE A 297 -5.99 -2.16 -10.49
N ALA A 298 -7.01 -2.22 -11.34
CA ALA A 298 -6.87 -2.19 -12.80
C ALA A 298 -6.34 -0.85 -13.34
N GLY A 299 -6.41 0.22 -12.56
CA GLY A 299 -5.74 1.49 -12.84
C GLY A 299 -4.35 1.57 -12.22
N TRP A 300 -4.25 1.93 -10.94
CA TRP A 300 -2.96 2.30 -10.31
C TRP A 300 -1.98 1.14 -10.14
N ARG A 301 -2.39 -0.05 -9.66
CA ARG A 301 -1.48 -1.21 -9.50
C ARG A 301 -0.87 -1.60 -10.84
N GLU A 302 -1.71 -1.73 -11.87
CA GLU A 302 -1.27 -2.03 -13.24
C GLU A 302 -0.35 -0.92 -13.77
N TYR A 303 -0.75 0.35 -13.73
CA TYR A 303 0.03 1.47 -14.24
C TYR A 303 1.43 1.56 -13.59
N VAL A 304 1.52 1.33 -12.28
CA VAL A 304 2.78 1.32 -11.53
C VAL A 304 3.69 0.16 -11.95
N TRP A 305 3.15 -1.05 -12.15
CA TRP A 305 3.92 -2.17 -12.71
C TRP A 305 4.51 -1.83 -14.08
N GLN A 306 3.69 -1.26 -14.96
CA GLN A 306 4.13 -0.92 -16.32
C GLN A 306 5.19 0.19 -16.32
N LEU A 307 4.99 1.27 -15.54
CA LEU A 307 5.96 2.37 -15.45
C LEU A 307 7.32 1.91 -14.90
N TYR A 308 7.35 0.96 -13.95
CA TYR A 308 8.61 0.41 -13.42
C TYR A 308 9.49 -0.17 -14.53
N TRP A 309 8.91 -0.97 -15.43
CA TRP A 309 9.66 -1.58 -16.54
C TRP A 309 9.89 -0.60 -17.69
N TYR A 310 8.88 0.19 -18.07
CA TYR A 310 8.95 1.13 -19.20
C TYR A 310 9.93 2.28 -18.97
N PHE A 311 10.09 2.76 -17.72
CA PHE A 311 11.10 3.76 -17.39
C PHE A 311 12.49 3.17 -17.05
N GLY A 312 12.56 1.85 -16.83
CA GLY A 312 13.80 1.09 -16.67
C GLY A 312 14.66 1.42 -15.44
N GLU A 313 15.81 0.76 -15.33
CA GLU A 313 16.68 0.81 -14.13
C GLU A 313 17.19 2.23 -13.79
N GLY A 314 17.23 3.12 -14.77
CA GLY A 314 17.63 4.52 -14.58
C GLY A 314 16.66 5.32 -13.71
N TYR A 315 15.37 4.94 -13.67
CA TYR A 315 14.32 5.67 -12.97
C TYR A 315 14.55 5.78 -11.45
N ARG A 316 15.26 4.81 -10.85
CA ARG A 316 15.70 4.85 -9.45
C ARG A 316 16.61 6.03 -9.10
N ARG A 317 17.27 6.64 -10.09
CA ARG A 317 18.19 7.79 -9.90
C ARG A 317 17.53 9.13 -10.25
N SER A 318 16.22 9.16 -10.50
CA SER A 318 15.49 10.40 -10.74
C SER A 318 15.43 11.25 -9.47
N ASN A 319 15.93 12.48 -9.54
CA ASN A 319 15.96 13.44 -8.43
C ASN A 319 15.82 14.89 -8.92
N ALA A 320 14.72 15.20 -9.60
CA ALA A 320 14.43 16.50 -10.21
C ALA A 320 14.33 17.68 -9.21
N LEU A 321 14.30 17.41 -7.90
CA LEU A 321 14.27 18.42 -6.84
C LEU A 321 15.62 18.56 -6.10
N GLY A 322 16.65 17.78 -6.44
CA GLY A 322 17.97 17.85 -5.81
C GLY A 322 17.99 17.45 -4.33
N HIS A 323 17.10 16.55 -3.91
CA HIS A 323 16.93 16.16 -2.51
C HIS A 323 17.99 15.15 -2.08
N THR A 324 18.78 15.48 -1.05
CA THR A 324 19.98 14.73 -0.65
C THR A 324 20.08 14.48 0.86
N ALA A 325 19.17 15.01 1.66
CA ALA A 325 19.25 14.87 3.11
C ALA A 325 19.01 13.41 3.56
N PRO A 326 19.73 12.91 4.59
CA PRO A 326 19.57 11.54 5.06
C PRO A 326 18.25 11.34 5.81
N LEU A 327 17.73 10.11 5.78
CA LEU A 327 16.65 9.70 6.67
C LEU A 327 17.21 9.63 8.11
N PRO A 328 16.56 10.26 9.10
CA PRO A 328 17.05 10.26 10.48
C PRO A 328 16.83 8.89 11.16
N ASP A 329 17.58 8.62 12.24
CA ASP A 329 17.59 7.30 12.87
C ASP A 329 16.24 6.88 13.46
N TRP A 330 15.47 7.81 14.05
CA TRP A 330 14.12 7.51 14.54
C TRP A 330 13.21 7.01 13.41
N TRP A 331 13.31 7.60 12.22
CA TRP A 331 12.58 7.14 11.03
C TRP A 331 13.12 5.78 10.54
N ASN A 332 14.44 5.62 10.45
CA ASN A 332 15.07 4.38 9.99
C ASN A 332 14.78 3.18 10.89
N ARG A 333 14.61 3.39 12.20
CA ARG A 333 14.36 2.38 13.24
C ARG A 333 12.87 2.18 13.56
N LEU A 334 11.97 2.97 12.97
CA LEU A 334 10.53 3.03 13.28
C LEU A 334 10.24 3.44 14.74
N ASP A 335 11.06 4.32 15.30
CA ASP A 335 10.84 4.94 16.60
C ASP A 335 9.78 6.04 16.49
N ALA A 336 8.54 5.65 16.74
CA ALA A 336 7.39 6.53 16.82
C ALA A 336 7.42 7.45 18.06
N ASP A 337 8.12 7.07 19.12
CA ASP A 337 8.01 7.70 20.44
C ASP A 337 9.00 8.85 20.63
N ALA A 338 10.07 8.88 19.83
CA ALA A 338 10.91 10.06 19.60
C ALA A 338 10.20 11.25 18.90
N VAL A 339 8.98 11.06 18.40
CA VAL A 339 8.25 12.05 17.57
C VAL A 339 7.14 12.77 18.36
N ARG A 340 7.21 14.11 18.46
CA ARG A 340 6.15 14.94 19.08
C ARG A 340 4.88 15.10 18.21
N ALA A 341 5.00 15.05 16.88
CA ALA A 341 3.89 15.27 15.97
C ALA A 341 2.96 14.05 15.91
N ASN A 342 1.74 14.19 16.46
CA ASN A 342 0.86 13.04 16.73
C ASN A 342 0.53 12.23 15.47
N CYS A 343 0.20 12.86 14.35
CA CYS A 343 -0.07 12.17 13.09
C CYS A 343 1.11 11.30 12.62
N LEU A 344 2.34 11.82 12.70
CA LEU A 344 3.54 11.08 12.30
C LEU A 344 3.89 9.97 13.31
N ARG A 345 3.72 10.22 14.62
CA ARG A 345 3.85 9.21 15.68
C ARG A 345 2.87 8.05 15.48
N THR A 346 1.58 8.33 15.28
CA THR A 346 0.56 7.29 15.05
C THR A 346 0.87 6.45 13.83
N VAL A 347 1.25 7.07 12.71
CA VAL A 347 1.53 6.33 11.47
C VAL A 347 2.84 5.54 11.54
N LEU A 348 3.88 6.06 12.22
CA LEU A 348 5.09 5.29 12.50
C LEU A 348 4.83 4.13 13.46
N ALA A 349 3.93 4.28 14.45
CA ALA A 349 3.53 3.17 15.32
C ALA A 349 2.77 2.08 14.54
N GLN A 350 1.83 2.46 13.67
CA GLN A 350 1.15 1.52 12.75
C GLN A 350 2.17 0.72 11.91
N VAL A 351 3.15 1.40 11.29
CA VAL A 351 4.20 0.74 10.51
C VAL A 351 5.14 -0.09 11.40
N ARG A 352 5.55 0.39 12.58
CA ARG A 352 6.37 -0.35 13.55
C ARG A 352 5.74 -1.66 13.96
N ASP A 353 4.48 -1.61 14.38
CA ASP A 353 3.81 -2.71 15.08
C ASP A 353 3.00 -3.63 14.13
N THR A 354 2.84 -3.26 12.84
CA THR A 354 2.11 -4.09 11.85
C THR A 354 2.76 -4.22 10.47
N GLY A 355 3.77 -3.40 10.16
CA GLY A 355 4.37 -3.33 8.82
C GLY A 355 3.42 -2.75 7.76
N TRP A 356 2.36 -2.04 8.17
CA TRP A 356 1.33 -1.54 7.27
C TRP A 356 0.65 -0.26 7.77
N THR A 357 0.15 0.50 6.83
CA THR A 357 -0.90 1.51 6.98
C THR A 357 -1.59 1.64 5.61
N HIS A 358 -2.74 2.29 5.53
CA HIS A 358 -3.49 2.46 4.27
C HIS A 358 -2.81 3.46 3.31
N HIS A 359 -3.45 3.84 2.19
CA HIS A 359 -2.78 4.64 1.16
C HIS A 359 -2.47 6.08 1.64
N ILE A 360 -3.47 6.80 2.15
CA ILE A 360 -3.33 8.23 2.37
C ILE A 360 -2.29 8.62 3.45
N PRO A 361 -2.02 7.84 4.53
CA PRO A 361 -0.92 8.13 5.43
C PRO A 361 0.47 7.88 4.81
N ARG A 362 0.61 6.94 3.87
CA ARG A 362 1.86 6.75 3.12
C ARG A 362 2.17 7.97 2.28
N LEU A 363 1.16 8.54 1.62
CA LEU A 363 1.32 9.69 0.73
C LEU A 363 1.41 11.01 1.50
N MET A 364 0.40 11.34 2.30
CA MET A 364 0.18 12.68 2.86
C MET A 364 0.72 12.88 4.29
N VAL A 365 1.06 11.81 5.01
CA VAL A 365 1.75 11.89 6.32
C VAL A 365 3.24 11.57 6.15
N LEU A 366 3.58 10.35 5.72
CA LEU A 366 4.97 9.92 5.58
C LEU A 366 5.66 10.59 4.38
N GLY A 367 5.13 10.39 3.17
CA GLY A 367 5.69 10.90 1.92
C GLY A 367 5.81 12.42 1.88
N SER A 368 4.73 13.12 2.24
CA SER A 368 4.70 14.58 2.37
C SER A 368 5.75 15.11 3.35
N HIS A 369 6.05 14.39 4.43
CA HIS A 369 7.10 14.81 5.37
C HIS A 369 8.50 14.69 4.76
N ALA A 370 8.81 13.55 4.14
CA ALA A 370 10.09 13.33 3.47
C ALA A 370 10.35 14.37 2.36
N LEU A 371 9.32 14.64 1.55
CA LEU A 371 9.34 15.64 0.46
C LEU A 371 9.56 17.06 0.99
N GLN A 372 8.91 17.44 2.09
CA GLN A 372 9.12 18.74 2.74
C GLN A 372 10.55 18.86 3.32
N ARG A 373 11.07 17.80 3.93
CA ARG A 373 12.41 17.75 4.55
C ARG A 373 13.56 17.59 3.56
N GLY A 374 13.30 17.35 2.27
CA GLY A 374 14.34 17.28 1.25
C GLY A 374 15.16 15.99 1.28
N TRP A 375 14.56 14.89 1.73
CA TRP A 375 15.24 13.60 1.91
C TRP A 375 15.50 12.88 0.59
N ASP A 376 16.63 12.17 0.49
CA ASP A 376 17.00 11.39 -0.71
C ASP A 376 15.86 10.44 -1.15
N PRO A 377 15.26 10.63 -2.35
CA PRO A 377 14.17 9.79 -2.84
C PRO A 377 14.56 8.31 -2.93
N ALA A 378 15.83 7.97 -3.19
CA ALA A 378 16.26 6.58 -3.26
C ALA A 378 16.29 5.91 -1.88
N ALA A 379 16.76 6.59 -0.84
CA ALA A 379 16.67 6.16 0.55
C ALA A 379 15.22 6.06 1.04
N VAL A 380 14.36 7.03 0.70
CA VAL A 380 12.90 6.95 0.98
C VAL A 380 12.29 5.71 0.30
N THR A 381 12.58 5.45 -0.98
CA THR A 381 12.12 4.25 -1.70
C THR A 381 12.59 2.96 -1.03
N ASN A 382 13.85 2.91 -0.61
CA ASN A 382 14.43 1.74 0.06
C ASN A 382 13.80 1.51 1.45
N TRP A 383 13.44 2.58 2.18
CA TRP A 383 12.68 2.48 3.43
C TRP A 383 11.26 1.95 3.18
N PHE A 384 10.51 2.48 2.22
CA PHE A 384 9.16 1.98 1.91
C PHE A 384 9.16 0.51 1.43
N HIS A 385 10.13 0.11 0.59
CA HIS A 385 10.31 -1.30 0.21
C HIS A 385 10.58 -2.18 1.44
N ARG A 386 11.49 -1.78 2.35
CA ARG A 386 11.87 -2.63 3.49
C ARG A 386 10.83 -2.67 4.62
N CYS A 387 10.17 -1.55 4.90
CA CYS A 387 9.30 -1.38 6.08
C CYS A 387 7.84 -1.83 5.88
N PHE A 388 7.38 -2.05 4.65
CA PHE A 388 5.99 -2.45 4.37
C PHE A 388 5.84 -3.92 3.94
N VAL A 389 4.83 -4.60 4.47
CA VAL A 389 4.48 -6.00 4.12
C VAL A 389 4.16 -6.20 2.64
N ASP A 390 3.62 -5.17 1.98
CA ASP A 390 3.26 -5.15 0.56
C ASP A 390 4.33 -4.49 -0.33
N GLY A 391 5.49 -4.12 0.25
CA GLY A 391 6.54 -3.35 -0.43
C GLY A 391 7.46 -4.18 -1.31
N TYR A 392 7.18 -4.23 -2.60
CA TYR A 392 8.07 -4.80 -3.62
C TYR A 392 8.72 -3.70 -4.46
N ASP A 393 9.81 -4.02 -5.17
CA ASP A 393 10.59 -3.00 -5.89
C ASP A 393 9.78 -2.30 -6.98
N TRP A 394 8.97 -3.07 -7.72
CA TRP A 394 8.10 -2.57 -8.78
C TRP A 394 6.99 -1.64 -8.29
N VAL A 395 6.40 -1.94 -7.12
CA VAL A 395 5.29 -1.15 -6.56
C VAL A 395 5.78 0.07 -5.79
N MET A 396 6.92 -0.03 -5.10
CA MET A 396 7.43 1.07 -4.28
C MET A 396 8.27 2.08 -5.07
N LEU A 397 8.97 1.69 -6.14
CA LEU A 397 9.81 2.63 -6.89
C LEU A 397 8.96 3.77 -7.52
N PRO A 398 7.91 3.51 -8.33
CA PRO A 398 7.14 4.61 -8.94
C PRO A 398 6.28 5.36 -7.92
N ASN A 399 5.61 4.67 -7.00
CA ASN A 399 4.80 5.34 -5.97
C ASN A 399 5.64 6.28 -5.08
N VAL A 400 6.90 5.94 -4.78
CA VAL A 400 7.77 6.85 -4.03
C VAL A 400 8.38 7.92 -4.94
N VAL A 401 9.10 7.55 -6.00
CA VAL A 401 9.83 8.54 -6.84
C VAL A 401 8.88 9.47 -7.59
N GLY A 402 7.84 8.96 -8.24
CA GLY A 402 6.97 9.73 -9.13
C GLY A 402 5.70 10.29 -8.49
N MET A 403 5.03 9.54 -7.61
CA MET A 403 3.82 10.03 -6.93
C MET A 403 4.14 10.81 -5.65
N SER A 404 4.95 10.25 -4.76
CA SER A 404 5.16 10.83 -3.43
C SER A 404 6.22 11.93 -3.39
N GLN A 405 7.38 11.72 -4.01
CA GLN A 405 8.53 12.64 -3.91
C GLN A 405 8.68 13.57 -5.13
N TYR A 406 7.87 13.40 -6.19
CA TYR A 406 7.92 14.19 -7.44
C TYR A 406 9.33 14.25 -8.07
N ALA A 407 10.18 13.27 -7.73
CA ALA A 407 11.59 13.22 -8.07
C ALA A 407 11.83 12.85 -9.54
N ASP A 408 10.79 12.41 -10.25
CA ASP A 408 10.79 12.23 -11.71
C ASP A 408 10.47 13.50 -12.52
N GLY A 409 10.23 14.63 -11.86
CA GLY A 409 9.88 15.92 -12.49
C GLY A 409 8.42 16.02 -12.96
N GLY A 410 7.60 15.02 -12.66
CA GLY A 410 6.19 14.93 -13.06
C GLY A 410 5.92 13.96 -14.22
N ARG A 411 6.75 12.92 -14.38
CA ARG A 411 6.55 11.87 -15.41
C ARG A 411 5.40 10.92 -15.03
N MET A 412 5.21 10.63 -13.74
CA MET A 412 4.10 9.85 -13.23
C MET A 412 2.90 10.71 -12.78
N THR A 413 3.13 11.91 -12.24
CA THR A 413 2.07 12.75 -11.64
C THR A 413 2.18 14.23 -12.03
N THR A 414 1.06 14.95 -12.05
CA THR A 414 1.02 16.35 -12.53
C THR A 414 1.36 17.41 -11.48
N LYS A 415 1.60 17.01 -10.22
CA LYS A 415 1.99 17.90 -9.12
C LYS A 415 2.67 17.11 -8.00
N PRO A 416 3.53 17.74 -7.16
CA PRO A 416 3.95 17.15 -5.90
C PRO A 416 2.74 16.94 -4.96
N TYR A 417 2.69 15.80 -4.29
CA TYR A 417 1.69 15.48 -3.27
C TYR A 417 2.22 15.84 -1.88
N THR A 418 2.01 17.09 -1.49
CA THR A 418 2.38 17.64 -0.18
C THR A 418 1.31 18.60 0.34
N SER A 419 1.21 18.76 1.66
CA SER A 419 0.21 19.63 2.29
C SER A 419 0.66 20.23 3.63
N ALA A 420 0.13 21.41 3.94
CA ALA A 420 0.13 21.98 5.29
C ALA A 420 -0.76 21.16 6.26
N GLY A 421 -0.60 21.39 7.57
CA GLY A 421 -1.37 20.73 8.62
C GLY A 421 -2.90 20.90 8.52
N ALA A 422 -3.38 21.94 7.82
CA ALA A 422 -4.80 22.18 7.52
C ALA A 422 -5.43 21.15 6.53
N TYR A 423 -4.65 20.26 5.92
CA TYR A 423 -5.16 19.04 5.28
C TYR A 423 -5.32 17.92 6.31
N VAL A 424 -4.27 17.63 7.09
CA VAL A 424 -4.28 16.56 8.11
C VAL A 424 -5.40 16.79 9.14
N ASN A 425 -5.60 18.03 9.60
CA ASN A 425 -6.68 18.41 10.53
C ASN A 425 -8.10 18.28 9.95
N ARG A 426 -8.24 18.16 8.63
CA ARG A 426 -9.54 17.99 7.94
C ARG A 426 -9.84 16.52 7.70
N MET A 427 -8.82 15.75 7.34
CA MET A 427 -8.95 14.34 6.98
C MET A 427 -8.61 13.39 8.14
N SER A 428 -8.40 13.90 9.36
CA SER A 428 -8.08 13.07 10.53
C SER A 428 -8.50 13.68 11.88
N ASP A 429 -8.66 12.81 12.88
CA ASP A 429 -8.73 13.13 14.31
C ASP A 429 -7.36 13.51 14.93
N LEU A 430 -6.26 13.21 14.22
CA LEU A 430 -4.89 13.19 14.73
C LEU A 430 -4.37 14.55 15.24
N CYS A 431 -5.01 15.66 14.84
CA CYS A 431 -4.61 17.01 15.24
C CYS A 431 -5.18 17.46 16.60
N GLY A 432 -6.31 16.91 17.04
CA GLY A 432 -6.94 17.29 18.32
C GLY A 432 -6.04 17.09 19.55
N PRO A 433 -5.44 15.90 19.76
CA PRO A 433 -4.53 15.63 20.87
C PRO A 433 -3.05 15.97 20.54
N CYS A 434 -2.79 16.79 19.51
CA CYS A 434 -1.43 17.10 19.07
C CYS A 434 -0.83 18.29 19.84
N GLY A 435 0.43 18.17 20.26
CA GLY A 435 1.19 19.29 20.86
C GLY A 435 1.57 20.42 19.90
N TYR A 436 1.26 20.26 18.60
CA TYR A 436 1.42 21.27 17.55
C TYR A 436 0.08 21.61 16.90
N ARG A 437 -0.15 22.90 16.65
CA ARG A 437 -1.39 23.46 16.10
C ARG A 437 -1.30 23.59 14.57
N PRO A 438 -2.31 23.15 13.81
CA PRO A 438 -2.22 23.06 12.34
C PRO A 438 -2.22 24.43 11.61
N GLY A 439 -2.67 25.51 12.25
CA GLY A 439 -2.62 26.87 11.70
C GLY A 439 -1.25 27.56 11.89
N ASP A 440 -0.56 27.22 12.97
CA ASP A 440 0.67 27.88 13.42
C ASP A 440 1.84 27.52 12.50
N ARG A 441 2.54 28.54 11.97
CA ARG A 441 3.66 28.40 11.03
C ARG A 441 5.03 28.58 11.69
N THR A 442 5.09 29.43 12.71
CA THR A 442 6.24 29.76 13.56
C THR A 442 5.84 29.59 15.03
N CYS A 443 6.81 29.68 15.96
CA CYS A 443 6.72 29.35 17.41
C CYS A 443 6.80 27.84 17.74
N GLU A 444 6.97 27.50 19.02
CA GLU A 444 7.17 26.11 19.48
C GLU A 444 6.00 25.18 19.11
N HIS A 445 4.78 25.70 19.02
CA HIS A 445 3.58 24.94 18.67
C HIS A 445 3.31 24.86 17.15
N ALA A 446 4.19 25.39 16.29
CA ALA A 446 3.99 25.33 14.84
C ALA A 446 3.88 23.89 14.33
N CYS A 447 2.90 23.63 13.46
CA CYS A 447 2.78 22.30 12.86
C CYS A 447 3.92 22.07 11.86
N PRO A 448 4.75 21.02 12.01
CA PRO A 448 5.88 20.79 11.11
C PRO A 448 5.46 20.55 9.65
N TYR A 449 4.21 20.13 9.40
CA TYR A 449 3.64 20.05 8.05
C TYR A 449 3.28 21.44 7.49
N THR A 450 2.79 22.36 8.33
CA THR A 450 2.47 23.73 7.91
C THR A 450 3.75 24.53 7.66
N THR A 451 4.72 24.47 8.56
CA THR A 451 6.05 25.07 8.35
C THR A 451 6.76 24.44 7.13
N GLY A 452 6.81 23.10 7.07
CA GLY A 452 7.48 22.36 6.00
C GLY A 452 6.86 22.56 4.61
N TYR A 453 5.54 22.75 4.52
CA TYR A 453 4.85 23.03 3.26
C TYR A 453 5.29 24.36 2.64
N TRP A 454 5.32 25.44 3.42
CA TRP A 454 5.74 26.76 2.92
C TRP A 454 7.24 26.80 2.60
N ALA A 455 8.08 26.23 3.48
CA ALA A 455 9.52 26.12 3.23
C ALA A 455 9.85 25.24 2.00
N PHE A 456 9.01 24.25 1.67
CA PHE A 456 9.12 23.46 0.44
C PHE A 456 8.76 24.29 -0.81
N LEU A 457 7.67 25.08 -0.76
CA LEU A 457 7.24 25.90 -1.89
C LEU A 457 8.27 26.99 -2.22
N ASP A 458 8.84 27.62 -1.19
CA ASP A 458 9.87 28.65 -1.32
C ASP A 458 11.17 28.10 -1.92
N ARG A 459 11.73 27.03 -1.30
CA ARG A 459 12.96 26.35 -1.74
C ARG A 459 12.92 25.83 -3.18
N HIS A 460 11.73 25.60 -3.74
CA HIS A 460 11.55 25.13 -5.12
C HIS A 460 10.71 26.09 -5.97
N ARG A 461 10.61 27.37 -5.61
CA ARG A 461 9.67 28.32 -6.24
C ARG A 461 9.86 28.48 -7.75
N GLU A 462 11.09 28.42 -8.24
CA GLU A 462 11.43 28.52 -9.67
C GLU A 462 10.78 27.38 -10.49
N LEU A 463 10.97 26.13 -10.06
CA LEU A 463 10.42 24.94 -10.72
C LEU A 463 8.91 24.84 -10.52
N LEU A 464 8.38 25.25 -9.37
CA LEU A 464 6.97 25.13 -9.03
C LEU A 464 6.09 26.27 -9.58
N ALA A 465 6.64 27.47 -9.82
CA ALA A 465 5.91 28.60 -10.40
C ALA A 465 5.39 28.33 -11.81
N GLY A 466 6.11 27.54 -12.62
CA GLY A 466 5.66 27.10 -13.95
C GLY A 466 4.55 26.05 -13.91
N ASN A 467 4.37 25.31 -12.81
CA ASN A 467 3.36 24.26 -12.72
C ASN A 467 1.99 24.86 -12.31
N GLN A 468 1.07 24.95 -13.27
CA GLN A 468 -0.29 25.47 -13.11
C GLN A 468 -1.08 24.90 -11.90
N ARG A 469 -0.78 23.67 -11.45
CA ARG A 469 -1.46 23.01 -10.32
C ARG A 469 -0.99 23.51 -8.95
N VAL A 470 0.16 24.17 -8.86
CA VAL A 470 0.79 24.63 -7.60
C VAL A 470 1.28 26.09 -7.64
N ALA A 471 1.27 26.73 -8.80
CA ALA A 471 1.67 28.13 -8.97
C ALA A 471 0.80 29.14 -8.17
N ARG A 472 -0.46 28.80 -7.84
CA ARG A 472 -1.30 29.63 -6.95
C ARG A 472 -0.77 29.63 -5.50
N PRO A 473 -0.51 28.48 -4.86
CA PRO A 473 0.24 28.42 -3.60
C PRO A 473 1.60 29.15 -3.63
N VAL A 474 2.40 29.03 -4.70
CA VAL A 474 3.68 29.75 -4.81
C VAL A 474 3.48 31.27 -4.78
N ARG A 475 2.49 31.81 -5.52
CA ARG A 475 2.09 33.23 -5.43
C ARG A 475 1.39 33.63 -4.12
N GLN A 476 1.14 32.67 -3.22
CA GLN A 476 0.58 32.93 -1.90
C GLN A 476 1.66 33.02 -0.82
N SER A 477 2.79 32.30 -0.95
CA SER A 477 3.97 32.50 -0.09
C SER A 477 4.53 33.92 -0.19
N ASP A 478 4.44 34.54 -1.36
CA ASP A 478 4.84 35.94 -1.62
C ASP A 478 4.04 36.98 -0.78
N ARG A 479 3.01 36.54 -0.03
CA ARG A 479 2.19 37.37 0.86
C ARG A 479 2.40 37.05 2.35
N LEU A 480 3.34 36.16 2.68
CA LEU A 480 3.66 35.78 4.05
C LEU A 480 4.84 36.63 4.56
N ALA A 481 4.54 37.66 5.36
CA ALA A 481 5.57 38.50 5.99
C ALA A 481 6.51 37.69 6.91
N ASP A 482 6.04 36.56 7.44
CA ASP A 482 6.77 35.62 8.28
C ASP A 482 7.56 34.55 7.48
N LEU A 483 7.59 34.61 6.14
CA LEU A 483 8.25 33.57 5.32
C LEU A 483 9.72 33.30 5.71
N PRO A 484 10.59 34.31 6.00
CA PRO A 484 11.96 34.06 6.44
C PRO A 484 12.03 33.23 7.73
N ASP A 485 11.18 33.54 8.72
CA ASP A 485 11.10 32.80 9.98
C ASP A 485 10.54 31.38 9.78
N VAL A 486 9.58 31.22 8.86
CA VAL A 486 9.04 29.90 8.47
C VAL A 486 10.12 29.03 7.81
N CYS A 487 10.96 29.58 6.94
CA CYS A 487 12.07 28.85 6.32
C CYS A 487 13.19 28.56 7.35
N ALA A 488 13.49 29.50 8.25
CA ALA A 488 14.44 29.29 9.35
C ALA A 488 13.95 28.27 10.39
N GLN A 489 12.65 28.18 10.65
CA GLN A 489 12.07 27.14 11.50
C GLN A 489 11.95 25.79 10.76
N GLY A 490 11.69 25.81 9.45
CA GLY A 490 11.67 24.62 8.59
C GLY A 490 13.02 23.89 8.51
N THR A 491 14.13 24.60 8.67
CA THR A 491 15.49 24.03 8.74
C THR A 491 15.86 23.49 10.13
N ARG A 492 15.25 23.99 11.23
CA ARG A 492 15.51 23.55 12.62
C ARG A 492 14.87 22.20 13.01
N GLY A 493 14.50 21.36 12.05
CA GLY A 493 13.99 20.00 12.31
C GLY A 493 12.56 19.93 12.90
N VAL A 494 12.28 18.87 13.66
CA VAL A 494 11.15 18.76 14.60
C VAL A 494 11.77 18.71 15.99
N THR A 495 11.22 19.39 16.99
CA THR A 495 11.75 19.27 18.35
C THR A 495 11.52 17.86 18.89
N HIS A 496 12.60 17.09 19.03
CA HIS A 496 12.57 15.70 19.52
C HIS A 496 12.50 15.66 21.05
N ARG A 497 11.92 14.58 21.62
CA ARG A 497 11.73 14.44 23.08
C ARG A 497 13.04 14.28 23.88
N HIS A 498 14.16 14.00 23.21
CA HIS A 498 15.44 13.64 23.84
C HIS A 498 16.65 14.37 23.25
N GLU A 499 16.44 15.45 22.50
CA GLU A 499 17.53 16.24 21.93
C GLU A 499 17.76 17.50 22.79
N PRO A 500 18.90 17.62 23.50
CA PRO A 500 19.24 18.85 24.21
C PRO A 500 19.44 19.99 23.20
N PRO A 501 19.18 21.26 23.57
CA PRO A 501 19.36 22.38 22.65
C PRO A 501 20.81 22.43 22.14
N PRO A 502 21.04 22.74 20.85
CA PRO A 502 22.38 22.72 20.28
C PRO A 502 23.30 23.68 21.05
N LEU A 503 24.42 23.13 21.52
CA LEU A 503 25.42 23.88 22.28
C LEU A 503 25.87 25.12 21.50
N ARG A 504 25.48 26.30 22.00
CA ARG A 504 26.00 27.58 21.47
C ARG A 504 27.51 27.57 21.62
N ARG A 505 28.24 27.53 20.50
CA ARG A 505 29.69 27.74 20.50
C ARG A 505 29.96 29.12 21.11
N ARG A 506 30.59 29.17 22.29
CA ARG A 506 31.14 30.41 22.84
C ARG A 506 32.46 30.72 22.13
N GLY A 507 32.36 31.51 21.07
CA GLY A 507 33.37 32.53 20.75
C GLY A 507 32.75 33.90 21.06
N GLU A 508 33.49 34.94 21.40
CA GLU A 508 34.95 35.05 21.58
C GLU A 508 35.21 35.97 22.80
N VAL A 509 36.37 35.85 23.45
CA VAL A 509 36.82 36.81 24.48
C VAL A 509 38.29 37.13 24.19
N GLY A 510 38.60 38.42 24.08
CA GLY A 510 39.96 38.92 23.82
C GLY A 510 40.92 38.72 25.01
N PRO A 511 42.23 38.91 24.80
CA PRO A 511 43.24 38.46 25.75
C PRO A 511 43.62 39.50 26.83
N HIS A 512 44.06 38.97 27.98
CA HIS A 512 44.82 39.63 29.06
C HIS A 512 44.08 40.67 29.95
N PRO A 513 44.59 40.97 31.17
CA PRO A 513 45.82 40.47 31.81
C PRO A 513 45.60 39.62 33.08
N VAL A 514 46.71 39.10 33.62
CA VAL A 514 46.81 38.37 34.90
C VAL A 514 47.13 39.35 36.03
N PRO A 515 46.58 39.15 37.24
CA PRO A 515 47.47 39.14 38.41
C PRO A 515 47.18 38.02 39.45
N GLU A 516 48.28 37.43 39.91
CA GLU A 516 48.55 36.96 41.28
C GLU A 516 47.77 35.79 41.93
N ARG A 517 48.33 35.34 43.06
CA ARG A 517 48.00 34.10 43.79
C ARG A 517 47.30 34.40 45.11
N ALA A 518 46.45 33.48 45.54
CA ALA A 518 46.19 33.22 46.95
C ALA A 518 46.14 31.70 47.17
N GLU A 519 46.61 31.24 48.33
CA GLU A 519 46.73 29.82 48.70
C GLU A 519 45.64 29.42 49.73
N VAL A 520 45.74 28.20 50.28
CA VAL A 520 45.01 27.73 51.50
C VAL A 520 43.51 27.43 51.28
N SER A 521 42.91 26.32 51.73
CA SER A 521 43.38 25.08 52.38
C SER A 521 42.45 23.89 52.03
N ALA A 522 42.88 22.66 52.37
CA ALA A 522 42.04 21.47 52.28
C ALA A 522 41.53 21.00 53.66
N SER A 523 40.26 20.58 53.70
CA SER A 523 39.65 19.68 54.70
C SER A 523 38.47 18.99 53.99
N THR A 524 38.41 17.69 53.69
CA THR A 524 38.65 16.45 54.48
C THR A 524 37.46 16.13 55.40
N THR A 525 37.08 14.84 55.48
CA THR A 525 35.83 14.26 56.04
C THR A 525 34.59 14.41 55.14
N GLY A 526 33.70 13.42 54.99
CA GLY A 526 33.76 12.02 55.44
C GLY A 526 32.71 11.12 54.74
N HIS A 527 32.97 9.80 54.71
CA HIS A 527 31.99 8.73 54.40
C HIS A 527 31.31 8.25 55.72
N PRO A 528 30.24 7.43 55.73
CA PRO A 528 29.74 6.55 54.65
C PRO A 528 28.23 6.66 54.36
N ALA A 529 27.69 5.68 53.62
CA ALA A 529 26.27 5.54 53.28
C ALA A 529 25.49 4.68 54.31
N GLU A 530 24.17 4.76 54.27
CA GLU A 530 23.28 3.70 54.75
C GLU A 530 21.99 3.66 53.90
N ALA A 531 21.27 2.52 53.92
CA ALA A 531 20.11 2.28 53.07
C ALA A 531 18.97 1.62 53.86
N VAL A 532 17.74 2.15 53.70
CA VAL A 532 16.51 1.58 54.27
C VAL A 532 15.41 1.58 53.20
N ALA A 533 14.55 0.56 53.23
CA ALA A 533 13.48 0.34 52.27
C ALA A 533 12.13 0.07 52.96
N CYS A 534 11.11 -0.22 52.15
CA CYS A 534 9.75 -0.67 52.52
C CYS A 534 8.72 0.43 52.87
N GLY A 535 7.45 0.16 52.53
CA GLY A 535 6.33 1.10 52.70
C GLY A 535 5.15 0.89 51.75
N GLN A 536 4.48 -0.27 51.80
CA GLN A 536 3.11 -0.40 51.24
C GLN A 536 2.07 0.15 52.23
N PRO A 537 0.86 0.45 51.74
CA PRO A 537 -0.31 -0.17 52.39
C PRO A 537 -1.24 -0.92 51.41
N ARG A 538 -1.96 -1.90 51.98
CA ARG A 538 -3.07 -2.70 51.40
C ARG A 538 -4.26 -2.65 52.38
N VAL A 539 -5.33 -3.43 52.10
CA VAL A 539 -6.41 -3.87 53.04
C VAL A 539 -7.50 -2.80 53.31
N ARG A 540 -8.82 -3.05 53.36
CA ARG A 540 -9.84 -4.08 52.97
C ARG A 540 -11.21 -3.32 52.91
N ARG A 541 -12.42 -3.79 52.52
CA ARG A 541 -13.11 -5.04 52.11
C ARG A 541 -14.28 -4.59 51.17
N GLY A 542 -15.30 -5.34 50.72
CA GLY A 542 -15.69 -6.75 50.85
C GLY A 542 -17.18 -6.97 50.49
N CYS A 543 -17.57 -8.22 50.20
CA CYS A 543 -18.95 -8.72 49.95
C CYS A 543 -19.61 -8.36 48.58
N ALA A 544 -20.63 -9.10 48.13
CA ALA A 544 -20.62 -10.49 47.56
C ALA A 544 -22.06 -10.97 47.24
N CYS A 545 -22.21 -11.88 46.25
CA CYS A 545 -23.44 -12.63 45.90
C CYS A 545 -24.63 -11.77 45.34
N LEU A 546 -25.56 -12.26 44.52
CA LEU A 546 -26.05 -13.64 44.28
C LEU A 546 -26.63 -13.81 42.85
N ASP A 547 -26.96 -15.06 42.49
CA ASP A 547 -27.63 -15.51 41.26
C ASP A 547 -29.13 -15.11 41.19
N CYS A 548 -29.71 -15.00 39.99
CA CYS A 548 -31.11 -15.43 39.74
C CYS A 548 -31.48 -15.59 38.24
N ARG A 549 -32.62 -16.24 37.97
CA ARG A 549 -33.02 -16.77 36.64
C ARG A 549 -34.29 -16.12 36.05
N ARG A 550 -34.52 -16.42 34.76
CA ARG A 550 -35.75 -16.25 33.93
C ARG A 550 -37.09 -16.27 34.71
N TRP A 551 -38.11 -15.58 34.19
CA TRP A 551 -39.41 -16.19 33.79
C TRP A 551 -40.23 -15.31 32.82
N TRP A 552 -41.44 -15.76 32.40
CA TRP A 552 -42.25 -15.26 31.27
C TRP A 552 -43.76 -15.39 31.61
N PRO A 553 -44.68 -14.61 30.98
CA PRO A 553 -45.69 -15.20 30.07
C PRO A 553 -46.04 -14.29 28.84
N ARG A 554 -46.15 -14.79 27.60
CA ARG A 554 -47.29 -15.42 26.87
C ARG A 554 -48.47 -14.50 26.44
N ARG A 555 -48.85 -14.60 25.15
CA ARG A 555 -50.06 -14.04 24.48
C ARG A 555 -51.33 -14.87 24.80
N PRO A 556 -52.56 -14.46 24.39
CA PRO A 556 -53.08 -14.90 23.08
C PRO A 556 -54.15 -14.02 22.33
N ASN A 557 -54.31 -14.32 21.03
CA ASN A 557 -55.54 -14.30 20.18
C ASN A 557 -56.27 -13.01 19.69
N ARG A 558 -56.44 -12.96 18.34
CA ARG A 558 -57.68 -12.72 17.52
C ARG A 558 -58.41 -11.37 17.63
N SER A 559 -59.16 -10.86 16.64
CA SER A 559 -59.34 -11.10 15.18
C SER A 559 -60.13 -9.88 14.61
N THR A 560 -60.06 -9.50 13.33
CA THR A 560 -60.96 -9.97 12.25
C THR A 560 -60.48 -9.56 10.84
N THR A 561 -60.94 -10.28 9.81
CA THR A 561 -60.96 -9.87 8.40
C THR A 561 -62.35 -9.30 8.05
N PRO A 562 -62.54 -8.58 6.93
CA PRO A 562 -63.11 -9.27 5.76
C PRO A 562 -62.65 -8.78 4.38
N SER A 563 -62.84 -9.65 3.38
CA SER A 563 -62.94 -9.36 1.94
C SER A 563 -63.82 -10.45 1.32
N PRO A 564 -64.65 -10.16 0.30
CA PRO A 564 -64.44 -10.91 -0.95
C PRO A 564 -64.94 -10.27 -2.29
N ARG A 565 -64.10 -10.36 -3.34
CA ARG A 565 -64.46 -10.84 -4.72
C ARG A 565 -65.41 -9.97 -5.62
N PRO A 566 -65.70 -10.35 -6.90
CA PRO A 566 -64.81 -10.82 -8.00
C PRO A 566 -65.19 -10.28 -9.43
N MET A 567 -64.61 -10.91 -10.47
CA MET A 567 -64.94 -10.87 -11.93
C MET A 567 -64.31 -9.73 -12.76
N ARG A 568 -64.04 -9.90 -14.08
CA ARG A 568 -64.38 -11.00 -15.02
C ARG A 568 -63.24 -11.34 -16.01
N ARG A 569 -63.39 -12.43 -16.78
CA ARG A 569 -62.48 -12.88 -17.88
C ARG A 569 -62.89 -12.28 -19.23
N THR A 570 -61.97 -12.34 -20.21
CA THR A 570 -62.16 -13.13 -21.46
C THR A 570 -60.81 -13.52 -22.10
N ARG A 571 -60.84 -14.49 -23.04
CA ARG A 571 -59.72 -14.91 -23.91
C ARG A 571 -60.10 -14.63 -25.37
N SER A 572 -59.12 -14.37 -26.24
CA SER A 572 -59.12 -14.89 -27.62
C SER A 572 -57.76 -14.77 -28.32
N THR A 573 -57.48 -15.76 -29.15
CA THR A 573 -56.53 -15.82 -30.29
C THR A 573 -57.33 -16.46 -31.46
N PRO A 574 -56.84 -16.64 -32.71
CA PRO A 574 -55.49 -16.42 -33.26
C PRO A 574 -55.46 -15.78 -34.70
N SER A 575 -54.31 -15.96 -35.38
CA SER A 575 -54.13 -16.30 -36.82
C SER A 575 -54.17 -15.25 -37.97
N SER A 576 -53.06 -15.29 -38.73
CA SER A 576 -52.94 -15.39 -40.21
C SER A 576 -53.01 -14.15 -41.13
N GLY A 577 -52.14 -14.17 -42.16
CA GLY A 577 -52.14 -13.29 -43.35
C GLY A 577 -51.23 -12.05 -43.26
N GLY A 578 -50.30 -11.77 -44.18
CA GLY A 578 -49.68 -12.62 -45.22
C GLY A 578 -49.38 -11.89 -46.55
N TYR A 579 -48.09 -11.75 -46.90
CA TYR A 579 -47.55 -11.28 -48.21
C TYR A 579 -47.89 -9.82 -48.60
N TRP A 580 -47.00 -9.03 -49.22
CA TRP A 580 -46.38 -9.25 -50.54
C TRP A 580 -44.90 -8.85 -50.64
N THR A 581 -44.27 -9.25 -51.75
CA THR A 581 -42.81 -9.15 -52.04
C THR A 581 -42.50 -8.38 -53.33
N ASN A 582 -41.20 -8.39 -53.71
CA ASN A 582 -40.56 -7.94 -54.97
C ASN A 582 -39.98 -6.51 -54.87
N GLY A 583 -38.80 -6.17 -55.42
CA GLY A 583 -37.82 -6.88 -56.27
C GLY A 583 -37.10 -5.85 -57.18
N CYS A 584 -35.92 -6.04 -57.78
CA CYS A 584 -34.96 -7.16 -57.80
C CYS A 584 -33.59 -6.69 -58.38
N ALA A 585 -32.49 -7.42 -58.09
CA ALA A 585 -31.17 -7.40 -58.79
C ALA A 585 -30.35 -6.06 -58.75
N THR A 586 -29.06 -5.97 -59.13
CA THR A 586 -28.07 -6.86 -59.80
C THR A 586 -26.71 -6.94 -59.06
N ALA A 587 -25.72 -7.66 -59.62
CA ALA A 587 -24.47 -8.09 -58.95
C ALA A 587 -23.14 -7.56 -59.55
N VAL A 588 -22.16 -7.29 -58.67
CA VAL A 588 -20.81 -7.90 -58.57
C VAL A 588 -19.97 -8.07 -59.86
N PRO A 589 -18.77 -7.46 -59.92
CA PRO A 589 -17.47 -8.09 -59.55
C PRO A 589 -16.65 -7.27 -58.50
N SER A 590 -15.50 -7.67 -57.94
CA SER A 590 -14.73 -8.94 -57.89
C SER A 590 -13.70 -8.93 -56.71
N THR A 591 -12.96 -10.04 -56.53
CA THR A 591 -11.83 -10.29 -55.58
C THR A 591 -10.47 -10.38 -56.35
N PRO A 592 -9.26 -10.64 -55.78
CA PRO A 592 -8.86 -11.15 -54.43
C PRO A 592 -7.71 -10.33 -53.74
N SER A 593 -7.03 -10.69 -52.63
CA SER A 593 -6.94 -11.93 -51.81
C SER A 593 -6.66 -11.63 -50.32
N SER A 594 -7.05 -12.54 -49.42
CA SER A 594 -6.77 -12.57 -47.96
C SER A 594 -5.49 -13.39 -47.64
N PRO A 595 -5.16 -13.88 -46.39
CA PRO A 595 -5.77 -13.70 -45.04
C PRO A 595 -4.76 -13.46 -43.87
N GLY A 596 -5.25 -13.37 -42.62
CA GLY A 596 -4.42 -13.27 -41.41
C GLY A 596 -5.18 -13.20 -40.07
N ASN A 597 -5.78 -14.31 -39.63
CA ASN A 597 -6.73 -14.38 -38.50
C ASN A 597 -6.14 -14.12 -37.10
N TRP A 598 -7.02 -13.68 -36.18
CA TRP A 598 -6.91 -13.87 -34.72
C TRP A 598 -8.02 -14.81 -34.22
N PRO A 599 -7.77 -15.74 -33.26
CA PRO A 599 -8.77 -16.70 -32.81
C PRO A 599 -9.65 -16.18 -31.65
N THR A 600 -10.96 -16.41 -31.74
CA THR A 600 -11.91 -16.24 -30.63
C THR A 600 -12.01 -17.51 -29.78
N VAL A 601 -11.92 -17.38 -28.47
CA VAL A 601 -12.14 -18.48 -27.51
C VAL A 601 -13.60 -18.47 -27.04
N SER A 602 -14.29 -19.60 -27.16
CA SER A 602 -15.67 -19.79 -26.72
C SER A 602 -15.78 -20.25 -25.27
N ARG A 603 -16.92 -19.96 -24.63
CA ARG A 603 -17.19 -20.38 -23.24
C ARG A 603 -17.73 -21.81 -23.16
N ARG A 604 -17.15 -22.62 -22.28
CA ARG A 604 -17.83 -23.61 -21.44
C ARG A 604 -17.20 -23.63 -20.05
#